data_AF-A0AAJ3GNT4-F1
#
_entry.id   AF-A0AAJ3GNT4-F1
#
_cell.length_a   1.000
_cell.length_b   1.000
_cell.length_c   1.000
_cell.angle_alpha   90.00
_cell.angle_beta   90.00
_cell.angle_gamma   90.00
#
_symmetry.space_group_name_H-M   'P 1'
#
loop_
_entity.id
_entity.type
_entity.pdbx_description
1 polymer ?
#
loop_
_entity_poly.entity_id
_entity_poly.type
_entity_poly.pdbx_seq_one_letter_code
_entity_poly.pdbx_strand_id
1 'polypeptide(L)'
;MKIHNVAQGSAEWLALRAKFRTASEAPAMMGASKYQTRTDLLAAKKTGITPDVTPSQQFIFDKGHATEALARPLTEALIGEELYPIVATEGNLLASMDGATMLGETLFEHKLWNESVVAQVKAGDLAPHYYWQLEQQLLVSGAERVIFVCSDGTPENFVHMEYRPVAGRAAQLIEGWKQFEADLVNFEMPDAPSIVVGKAPDELPALRIELTGMVTASNLKVFEDSALAVIDSVKTTLSTDQDFADAKKAVKWCGDVEEAVAAAKKQALSQTQSIDELFSSLDRISAHARETRLKVDKLVKAQELLVKTNIKQKAELALADHIAAINKTLGKVTLPHVVSDFAGAMKNKRTIASLQDAVDTELARAKIDASQAADSIRLNLTSLAELAVDYAFLFNDVQQLVTKANDDLVTLIKFRISEHQKAEKVKAEAKRIAEEQEAQRLAAIKPEPVVEKVAAPEPVRAAPVQTAAPVDQDKKPVTSHVVDQVALQASVTDFEALVKAVADGQAPITLLLVNWEALDTMVAAQGANFSMAGVTLGKAAA
;
A
#
# COMPACT_ATOMS: atom_id res chain seq x y z
N MET A 1 2.16 -11.22 -29.76
CA MET A 1 2.92 -9.95 -29.87
C MET A 1 2.82 -9.37 -31.27
N LYS A 2 2.56 -8.06 -31.41
CA LYS A 2 2.77 -7.29 -32.65
C LYS A 2 3.93 -6.31 -32.46
N ILE A 3 5.01 -6.45 -33.23
CA ILE A 3 6.14 -5.51 -33.24
C ILE A 3 5.80 -4.31 -34.14
N HIS A 4 6.15 -3.11 -33.70
CA HIS A 4 5.97 -1.86 -34.42
C HIS A 4 7.33 -1.31 -34.86
N ASN A 5 7.42 -0.95 -36.14
CA ASN A 5 8.62 -0.31 -36.68
C ASN A 5 8.61 1.21 -36.39
N VAL A 6 8.79 1.57 -35.12
CA VAL A 6 8.88 2.95 -34.65
C VAL A 6 10.14 3.10 -33.79
N ALA A 7 10.88 4.18 -33.99
CA ALA A 7 12.05 4.47 -33.17
C ALA A 7 11.61 4.98 -31.79
N GLN A 8 12.18 4.43 -30.72
CA GLN A 8 11.90 4.93 -29.37
C GLN A 8 12.32 6.41 -29.25
N GLY A 9 11.48 7.22 -28.62
CA GLY A 9 11.64 8.68 -28.57
C GLY A 9 11.12 9.44 -29.80
N SER A 10 10.71 8.77 -30.89
CA SER A 10 10.14 9.47 -32.06
C SER A 10 8.71 9.96 -31.82
N ALA A 11 8.25 10.89 -32.65
CA ALA A 11 6.87 11.39 -32.61
C ALA A 11 5.85 10.28 -32.87
N GLU A 12 6.15 9.35 -33.78
CA GLU A 12 5.31 8.17 -34.08
C GLU A 12 5.23 7.24 -32.87
N TRP A 13 6.33 7.05 -32.16
CA TRP A 13 6.37 6.26 -30.92
C TRP A 13 5.53 6.90 -29.80
N LEU A 14 5.63 8.22 -29.61
CA LEU A 14 4.79 8.96 -28.66
C LEU A 14 3.30 8.86 -29.01
N ALA A 15 2.96 9.04 -30.30
CA ALA A 15 1.59 8.93 -30.79
C ALA A 15 1.02 7.51 -30.65
N LEU A 16 1.86 6.48 -30.81
CA LEU A 16 1.49 5.10 -30.53
C LEU A 16 1.21 4.92 -29.02
N ARG A 17 2.14 5.32 -28.15
CA ARG A 17 2.00 5.20 -26.69
C ARG A 17 0.76 5.86 -26.12
N ALA A 18 0.34 6.99 -26.69
CA ALA A 18 -0.89 7.68 -26.27
C ALA A 18 -2.16 6.80 -26.40
N LYS A 19 -2.15 5.78 -27.27
CA LYS A 19 -3.30 4.90 -27.56
C LYS A 19 -3.31 3.61 -26.74
N PHE A 20 -2.23 3.31 -26.02
CA PHE A 20 -2.04 2.02 -25.34
C PHE A 20 -1.70 2.22 -23.86
N ARG A 21 -1.79 1.12 -23.10
CA ARG A 21 -1.30 1.03 -21.72
C ARG A 21 0.16 0.66 -21.74
N THR A 22 1.05 1.57 -21.34
CA THR A 22 2.49 1.33 -21.52
C THR A 22 3.13 0.67 -20.31
N ALA A 23 4.14 -0.20 -20.52
CA ALA A 23 4.82 -0.91 -19.44
C ALA A 23 5.46 0.05 -18.41
N SER A 24 6.00 1.18 -18.87
CA SER A 24 6.56 2.23 -18.00
C SER A 24 5.51 2.91 -17.10
N GLU A 25 4.22 2.86 -17.47
CA GLU A 25 3.12 3.42 -16.67
C GLU A 25 2.54 2.39 -15.69
N ALA A 26 2.84 1.10 -15.87
CA ALA A 26 2.32 0.04 -15.00
C ALA A 26 2.63 0.26 -13.51
N PRO A 27 3.84 0.70 -13.11
CA PRO A 27 4.10 1.02 -11.71
C PRO A 27 3.21 2.16 -11.19
N ALA A 28 2.92 3.20 -11.98
CA ALA A 28 2.06 4.30 -11.55
C ALA A 28 0.59 3.86 -11.46
N MET A 29 0.14 3.06 -12.43
CA MET A 29 -1.18 2.43 -12.41
C MET A 29 -1.39 1.57 -11.16
N MET A 30 -0.37 0.83 -10.74
CA MET A 30 -0.36 0.00 -9.52
C MET A 30 -0.06 0.80 -8.24
N GLY A 31 0.13 2.12 -8.32
CA GLY A 31 0.45 2.97 -7.15
C GLY A 31 1.84 2.76 -6.55
N ALA A 32 2.74 2.13 -7.30
CA ALA A 32 4.11 1.78 -6.90
C ALA A 32 5.19 2.72 -7.47
N SER A 33 4.82 3.63 -8.36
CA SER A 33 5.78 4.52 -9.01
C SER A 33 6.37 5.54 -8.04
N LYS A 34 7.68 5.77 -8.14
CA LYS A 34 8.42 6.81 -7.40
C LYS A 34 8.30 8.21 -8.04
N TYR A 35 7.82 8.31 -9.27
CA TYR A 35 7.88 9.54 -10.08
C TYR A 35 6.52 10.11 -10.45
N GLN A 36 5.46 9.29 -10.41
CA GLN A 36 4.12 9.67 -10.84
C GLN A 36 3.11 8.94 -9.97
N THR A 37 2.18 9.67 -9.36
CA THR A 37 1.10 9.03 -8.60
C THR A 37 0.08 8.38 -9.52
N ARG A 38 -0.74 7.49 -8.97
CA ARG A 38 -1.83 6.89 -9.74
C ARG A 38 -2.83 7.94 -10.19
N THR A 39 -3.13 8.91 -9.33
CA THR A 39 -4.01 10.05 -9.63
C THR A 39 -3.44 10.94 -10.74
N ASP A 40 -2.13 11.21 -10.73
CA ASP A 40 -1.49 11.99 -11.81
C ASP A 40 -1.62 11.26 -13.16
N LEU A 41 -1.47 9.93 -13.16
CA LEU A 41 -1.64 9.14 -14.39
C LEU A 41 -3.11 9.18 -14.87
N LEU A 42 -4.09 9.12 -13.96
CA LEU A 42 -5.51 9.27 -14.30
C LEU A 42 -5.78 10.64 -14.94
N ALA A 43 -5.26 11.71 -14.34
CA ALA A 43 -5.38 13.07 -14.86
C ALA A 43 -4.75 13.22 -16.25
N ALA A 44 -3.53 12.69 -16.44
CA ALA A 44 -2.85 12.73 -17.74
C ALA A 44 -3.64 11.97 -18.82
N LYS A 45 -4.17 10.77 -18.50
CA LYS A 45 -4.97 9.96 -19.45
C LYS A 45 -6.34 10.58 -19.72
N LYS A 46 -6.96 11.25 -18.75
CA LYS A 46 -8.28 11.91 -18.91
C LYS A 46 -8.19 13.14 -19.79
N THR A 47 -7.15 13.95 -19.61
CA THR A 47 -6.97 15.23 -20.31
C THR A 47 -6.21 15.08 -21.64
N GLY A 48 -5.41 14.02 -21.78
CA GLY A 48 -4.45 13.89 -22.87
C GLY A 48 -3.26 14.85 -22.76
N ILE A 49 -3.14 15.59 -21.65
CA ILE A 49 -2.06 16.55 -21.42
C ILE A 49 -0.92 15.82 -20.71
N THR A 50 0.27 15.88 -21.29
CA THR A 50 1.50 15.42 -20.66
C THR A 50 2.31 16.65 -20.23
N PRO A 51 2.89 16.66 -19.01
CA PRO A 51 3.74 17.76 -18.60
C PRO A 51 4.94 17.92 -19.54
N ASP A 52 5.34 19.16 -19.78
CA ASP A 52 6.56 19.45 -20.52
C ASP A 52 7.78 18.86 -19.81
N VAL A 53 8.66 18.23 -20.58
CA VAL A 53 9.93 17.70 -20.08
C VAL A 53 10.84 18.87 -19.75
N THR A 54 11.18 19.01 -18.47
CA THR A 54 12.13 20.04 -18.02
C THR A 54 13.55 19.75 -18.56
N PRO A 55 14.42 20.77 -18.71
CA PRO A 55 15.81 20.54 -19.14
C PRO A 55 16.56 19.53 -18.27
N SER A 56 16.31 19.51 -16.96
CA SER A 56 16.89 18.54 -16.04
C SER A 56 16.41 17.11 -16.28
N GLN A 57 15.12 16.92 -16.61
CA GLN A 57 14.59 15.60 -16.97
C GLN A 57 15.16 15.13 -18.30
N GLN A 58 15.24 16.02 -19.30
CA GLN A 58 15.84 15.70 -20.60
C GLN A 58 17.30 15.25 -20.44
N PHE A 59 18.09 15.96 -19.62
CA PHE A 59 19.47 15.57 -19.33
C PHE A 59 19.57 14.16 -18.72
N ILE A 60 18.66 13.80 -17.80
CA ILE A 60 18.63 12.46 -17.21
C ILE A 60 18.26 11.41 -18.26
N PHE A 61 17.31 11.69 -19.14
CA PHE A 61 16.94 10.79 -20.23
C PHE A 61 18.10 10.59 -21.20
N ASP A 62 18.76 11.65 -21.65
CA ASP A 62 19.90 11.56 -22.57
C ASP A 62 21.04 10.76 -21.94
N LYS A 63 21.33 11.00 -20.66
CA LYS A 63 22.32 10.22 -19.91
C LYS A 63 21.92 8.74 -19.83
N GLY A 64 20.65 8.44 -19.56
CA GLY A 64 20.10 7.10 -19.55
C GLY A 64 20.37 6.36 -20.86
N HIS A 65 19.92 6.91 -21.99
CA HIS A 65 20.13 6.31 -23.32
C HIS A 65 21.62 6.12 -23.65
N ALA A 66 22.47 7.08 -23.29
CA ALA A 66 23.92 6.93 -23.49
C ALA A 66 24.50 5.76 -22.71
N THR A 67 24.12 5.62 -21.43
CA THR A 67 24.60 4.51 -20.59
C THR A 67 24.00 3.15 -20.98
N GLU A 68 22.75 3.13 -21.44
CA GLU A 68 22.09 1.95 -21.98
C GLU A 68 22.84 1.42 -23.21
N ALA A 69 23.17 2.31 -24.15
CA ALA A 69 23.93 1.96 -25.36
C ALA A 69 25.31 1.37 -25.04
N LEU A 70 25.97 1.87 -23.99
CA LEU A 70 27.25 1.35 -23.51
C LEU A 70 27.11 0.03 -22.74
N ALA A 71 26.01 -0.16 -22.00
CA ALA A 71 25.73 -1.38 -21.26
C ALA A 71 25.30 -2.55 -22.15
N ARG A 72 24.63 -2.28 -23.28
CA ARG A 72 24.15 -3.29 -24.23
C ARG A 72 25.22 -4.30 -24.65
N PRO A 73 26.41 -3.93 -25.17
CA PRO A 73 27.43 -4.91 -25.56
C PRO A 73 27.96 -5.75 -24.39
N LEU A 74 27.95 -5.21 -23.15
CA LEU A 74 28.30 -5.98 -21.95
C LEU A 74 27.22 -7.03 -21.65
N THR A 75 25.95 -6.66 -21.78
CA THR A 75 24.82 -7.58 -21.65
C THR A 75 24.82 -8.63 -22.76
N GLU A 76 25.11 -8.26 -24.01
CA GLU A 76 25.22 -9.20 -25.14
C GLU A 76 26.33 -10.23 -24.90
N ALA A 77 27.49 -9.78 -24.41
CA ALA A 77 28.59 -10.68 -24.02
C ALA A 77 28.20 -11.61 -22.86
N LEU A 78 27.39 -11.14 -21.91
CA LEU A 78 26.87 -11.93 -20.80
C LEU A 78 25.90 -13.03 -21.26
N ILE A 79 24.97 -12.71 -22.17
CA ILE A 79 23.94 -13.65 -22.63
C ILE A 79 24.40 -14.53 -23.80
N GLY A 80 25.41 -14.08 -24.56
CA GLY A 80 25.91 -14.77 -25.76
C GLY A 80 25.09 -14.53 -27.03
N GLU A 81 24.24 -13.50 -27.05
CA GLU A 81 23.31 -13.17 -28.13
C GLU A 81 23.19 -11.64 -28.30
N GLU A 82 22.84 -11.20 -29.51
CA GLU A 82 22.63 -9.78 -29.84
C GLU A 82 21.27 -9.27 -29.36
N LEU A 83 21.19 -7.99 -28.96
CA LEU A 83 20.01 -7.36 -28.39
C LEU A 83 19.53 -6.17 -29.23
N TYR A 84 18.28 -6.24 -29.67
CA TYR A 84 17.66 -5.20 -30.50
C TYR A 84 16.56 -4.47 -29.73
N PRO A 85 16.54 -3.11 -29.70
CA PRO A 85 15.42 -2.38 -29.13
C PRO A 85 14.14 -2.71 -29.89
N ILE A 86 13.06 -3.02 -29.17
CA ILE A 86 11.77 -3.35 -29.78
C ILE A 86 10.63 -2.58 -29.10
N VAL A 87 9.62 -2.24 -29.90
CA VAL A 87 8.34 -1.69 -29.43
C VAL A 87 7.26 -2.64 -29.88
N ALA A 88 6.48 -3.15 -28.93
CA ALA A 88 5.48 -4.16 -29.22
C ALA A 88 4.17 -3.93 -28.46
N THR A 89 3.09 -4.49 -29.01
CA THR A 89 1.76 -4.49 -28.39
C THR A 89 1.17 -5.88 -28.32
N GLU A 90 0.37 -6.13 -27.30
CA GLU A 90 -0.49 -7.30 -27.15
C GLU A 90 -1.83 -6.82 -26.56
N GLY A 91 -2.94 -7.03 -27.28
CA GLY A 91 -4.22 -6.43 -26.90
C GLY A 91 -4.14 -4.90 -26.80
N ASN A 92 -4.48 -4.34 -25.62
CA ASN A 92 -4.39 -2.91 -25.31
C ASN A 92 -3.07 -2.51 -24.60
N LEU A 93 -2.17 -3.46 -24.39
CA LEU A 93 -0.88 -3.26 -23.72
C LEU A 93 0.20 -2.92 -24.74
N LEU A 94 1.14 -2.07 -24.33
CA LEU A 94 2.35 -1.72 -25.07
C LEU A 94 3.57 -1.87 -24.17
N ALA A 95 4.65 -2.40 -24.72
CA ALA A 95 5.97 -2.41 -24.10
C ALA A 95 6.99 -1.83 -25.07
N SER A 96 7.85 -0.94 -24.57
CA SER A 96 9.09 -0.55 -25.22
C SER A 96 10.19 -1.19 -24.40
N MET A 97 11.05 -1.97 -25.05
CA MET A 97 12.09 -2.76 -24.42
C MET A 97 13.43 -2.26 -24.92
N ASP A 98 14.37 -2.06 -24.01
CA ASP A 98 15.70 -1.56 -24.35
C ASP A 98 16.41 -2.58 -25.25
N GLY A 99 16.20 -3.88 -25.04
CA GLY A 99 16.62 -4.91 -25.98
C GLY A 99 15.78 -6.18 -25.91
N ALA A 100 15.80 -6.94 -26.99
CA ALA A 100 15.33 -8.31 -27.07
C ALA A 100 16.23 -9.12 -28.00
N THR A 101 16.42 -10.40 -27.69
CA THR A 101 17.09 -11.37 -28.56
C THR A 101 16.28 -11.58 -29.84
N MET A 102 16.89 -12.10 -30.90
CA MET A 102 16.24 -12.29 -32.21
C MET A 102 14.95 -13.13 -32.13
N LEU A 103 14.92 -14.16 -31.28
CA LEU A 103 13.74 -15.00 -31.04
C LEU A 103 12.74 -14.41 -30.04
N GLY A 104 13.09 -13.28 -29.38
CA GLY A 104 12.26 -12.66 -28.35
C GLY A 104 12.18 -13.42 -27.03
N GLU A 105 13.07 -14.38 -26.78
CA GLU A 105 13.08 -15.23 -25.58
C GLU A 105 13.66 -14.53 -24.34
N THR A 106 14.67 -13.66 -24.55
CA THR A 106 15.29 -12.86 -23.48
C THR A 106 15.16 -11.37 -23.78
N LEU A 107 14.70 -10.61 -22.79
CA LEU A 107 14.66 -9.15 -22.84
C LEU A 107 15.82 -8.52 -22.08
N PHE A 108 16.07 -7.25 -22.37
CA PHE A 108 17.02 -6.39 -21.67
C PHE A 108 16.31 -5.11 -21.22
N GLU A 109 16.49 -4.76 -19.94
CA GLU A 109 16.04 -3.51 -19.35
C GLU A 109 17.21 -2.88 -18.58
N HIS A 110 17.49 -1.61 -18.86
CA HIS A 110 18.59 -0.85 -18.28
C HIS A 110 18.08 0.24 -17.34
N LYS A 111 18.81 0.46 -16.24
CA LYS A 111 18.64 1.62 -15.36
C LYS A 111 20.00 2.24 -15.05
N LEU A 112 20.00 3.57 -14.90
CA LEU A 112 21.16 4.32 -14.42
C LEU A 112 21.65 3.82 -13.06
N TRP A 113 22.96 3.90 -12.84
CA TRP A 113 23.60 3.55 -11.57
C TRP A 113 22.94 4.25 -10.38
N ASN A 114 22.50 3.45 -9.42
CA ASN A 114 21.92 3.92 -8.17
C ASN A 114 22.15 2.86 -7.08
N GLU A 115 22.78 3.24 -5.98
CA GLU A 115 23.16 2.30 -4.90
C GLU A 115 21.98 1.50 -4.35
N SER A 116 20.78 2.10 -4.26
CA SER A 116 19.58 1.40 -3.81
C SER A 116 19.11 0.35 -4.83
N VAL A 117 19.26 0.62 -6.13
CA VAL A 117 18.93 -0.35 -7.19
C VAL A 117 20.01 -1.44 -7.24
N VAL A 118 21.28 -1.08 -7.10
CA VAL A 118 22.40 -2.03 -7.01
C VAL A 118 22.17 -3.02 -5.87
N ALA A 119 21.77 -2.55 -4.69
CA ALA A 119 21.46 -3.41 -3.55
C ALA A 119 20.29 -4.38 -3.84
N GLN A 120 19.21 -3.89 -4.48
CA GLN A 120 18.06 -4.72 -4.88
C GLN A 120 18.47 -5.80 -5.89
N VAL A 121 19.28 -5.42 -6.90
CA VAL A 121 19.79 -6.34 -7.92
C VAL A 121 20.65 -7.44 -7.30
N LYS A 122 21.58 -7.06 -6.40
CA LYS A 122 22.42 -8.03 -5.67
C LYS A 122 21.62 -8.94 -4.74
N ALA A 123 20.52 -8.43 -4.17
CA ALA A 123 19.62 -9.21 -3.32
C ALA A 123 18.66 -10.11 -4.13
N GLY A 124 18.50 -9.87 -5.43
CA GLY A 124 17.49 -10.54 -6.26
C GLY A 124 16.06 -10.13 -5.94
N ASP A 125 15.86 -8.99 -5.28
CA ASP A 125 14.56 -8.50 -4.82
C ASP A 125 14.31 -7.07 -5.33
N LEU A 126 13.62 -6.96 -6.46
CA LEU A 126 13.27 -5.68 -7.05
C LEU A 126 12.00 -5.11 -6.40
N ALA A 127 12.00 -3.81 -6.13
CA ALA A 127 10.82 -3.12 -5.67
C ALA A 127 9.69 -3.13 -6.74
N PRO A 128 8.41 -3.02 -6.32
CA PRO A 128 7.24 -2.90 -7.22
C PRO A 128 7.35 -1.78 -8.26
N HIS A 129 8.10 -0.74 -7.95
CA HIS A 129 8.43 0.32 -8.89
C HIS A 129 9.06 -0.20 -10.21
N TYR A 130 9.82 -1.29 -10.14
CA TYR A 130 10.51 -1.89 -11.30
C TYR A 130 9.78 -3.11 -11.84
N TYR A 131 9.43 -4.08 -10.98
CA TYR A 131 8.94 -5.36 -11.48
C TYR A 131 7.60 -5.25 -12.24
N TRP A 132 6.75 -4.25 -11.96
CA TRP A 132 5.52 -4.07 -12.74
C TRP A 132 5.77 -3.72 -14.20
N GLN A 133 6.84 -2.99 -14.50
CA GLN A 133 7.27 -2.74 -15.87
C GLN A 133 7.71 -4.05 -16.53
N LEU A 134 8.51 -4.86 -15.82
CA LEU A 134 9.05 -6.13 -16.32
C LEU A 134 7.95 -7.16 -16.58
N GLU A 135 7.01 -7.30 -15.64
CA GLU A 135 5.85 -8.19 -15.79
C GLU A 135 5.03 -7.85 -17.03
N GLN A 136 4.82 -6.55 -17.32
CA GLN A 136 4.13 -6.16 -18.54
C GLN A 136 4.97 -6.41 -19.80
N GLN A 137 6.28 -6.18 -19.77
CA GLN A 137 7.17 -6.51 -20.89
C GLN A 137 7.13 -7.99 -21.22
N LEU A 138 7.22 -8.86 -20.20
CA LEU A 138 7.10 -10.31 -20.34
C LEU A 138 5.71 -10.72 -20.88
N LEU A 139 4.64 -10.11 -20.37
CA LEU A 139 3.27 -10.39 -20.84
C LEU A 139 3.06 -9.98 -22.32
N VAL A 140 3.61 -8.84 -22.75
CA VAL A 140 3.47 -8.36 -24.13
C VAL A 140 4.33 -9.15 -25.11
N SER A 141 5.55 -9.51 -24.70
CA SER A 141 6.53 -10.19 -25.57
C SER A 141 6.33 -11.70 -25.64
N GLY A 142 5.91 -12.32 -24.53
CA GLY A 142 5.96 -13.77 -24.36
C GLY A 142 7.36 -14.29 -24.00
N ALA A 143 8.32 -13.40 -23.69
CA ALA A 143 9.68 -13.77 -23.31
C ALA A 143 9.71 -14.55 -21.98
N GLU A 144 10.75 -15.37 -21.80
CA GLU A 144 10.92 -16.19 -20.60
C GLU A 144 11.53 -15.40 -19.42
N ARG A 145 12.36 -14.41 -19.74
CA ARG A 145 13.13 -13.64 -18.75
C ARG A 145 13.51 -12.24 -19.24
N VAL A 146 13.83 -11.38 -18.29
CA VAL A 146 14.47 -10.07 -18.52
C VAL A 146 15.82 -10.05 -17.81
N ILE A 147 16.87 -9.63 -18.50
CA ILE A 147 18.13 -9.24 -17.88
C ILE A 147 18.01 -7.78 -17.46
N PHE A 148 17.81 -7.58 -16.16
CA PHE A 148 17.70 -6.24 -15.57
C PHE A 148 19.09 -5.77 -15.16
N VAL A 149 19.53 -4.65 -15.73
CA VAL A 149 20.87 -4.09 -15.53
C VAL A 149 20.78 -2.74 -14.84
N CYS A 150 21.60 -2.53 -13.82
CA CYS A 150 21.89 -1.22 -13.26
C CYS A 150 23.36 -0.90 -13.52
N SER A 151 23.63 0.13 -14.33
CA SER A 151 24.99 0.50 -14.69
C SER A 151 25.18 1.98 -14.98
N ASP A 152 26.43 2.44 -15.00
CA ASP A 152 26.82 3.73 -15.58
C ASP A 152 27.39 3.58 -17.00
N GLY A 153 27.24 2.41 -17.62
CA GLY A 153 27.80 2.06 -18.92
C GLY A 153 29.23 1.49 -18.89
N THR A 154 29.86 1.40 -17.72
CA THR A 154 31.21 0.82 -17.58
C THR A 154 31.17 -0.61 -17.05
N PRO A 155 32.18 -1.46 -17.33
CA PRO A 155 32.30 -2.80 -16.74
C PRO A 155 32.43 -2.78 -15.21
N GLU A 156 33.04 -1.74 -14.64
CA GLU A 156 33.30 -1.62 -13.20
C GLU A 156 31.99 -1.42 -12.41
N ASN A 157 31.09 -0.62 -12.96
CA ASN A 157 29.78 -0.33 -12.39
C ASN A 157 28.69 -0.97 -13.24
N PHE A 158 28.75 -2.30 -13.35
CA PHE A 158 27.77 -3.12 -14.05
C PHE A 158 27.25 -4.21 -13.12
N VAL A 159 26.01 -4.09 -12.65
CA VAL A 159 25.34 -5.16 -11.92
C VAL A 159 24.07 -5.57 -12.65
N HIS A 160 23.77 -6.86 -12.61
CA HIS A 160 22.61 -7.42 -13.29
C HIS A 160 21.95 -8.52 -12.47
N MET A 161 20.68 -8.78 -12.77
CA MET A 161 19.97 -9.97 -12.32
C MET A 161 19.06 -10.50 -13.42
N GLU A 162 18.79 -11.80 -13.38
CA GLU A 162 17.73 -12.40 -14.18
C GLU A 162 16.40 -12.24 -13.46
N TYR A 163 15.42 -11.65 -14.14
CA TYR A 163 14.04 -11.57 -13.68
C TYR A 163 13.17 -12.53 -14.51
N ARG A 164 12.37 -13.35 -13.84
CA ARG A 164 11.38 -14.25 -14.46
C ARG A 164 9.97 -13.87 -14.00
N PRO A 165 8.93 -14.17 -14.83
CA PRO A 165 7.55 -13.95 -14.43
C PRO A 165 7.24 -14.62 -13.09
N VAL A 166 6.62 -13.89 -12.18
CA VAL A 166 6.16 -14.44 -10.91
C VAL A 166 4.69 -14.83 -11.03
N ALA A 167 4.37 -16.07 -10.65
CA ALA A 167 3.01 -16.60 -10.72
C ALA A 167 2.00 -15.63 -10.08
N GLY A 168 0.93 -15.33 -10.81
CA GLY A 168 -0.14 -14.42 -10.38
C GLY A 168 0.10 -12.94 -10.66
N ARG A 169 1.35 -12.47 -10.86
CA ARG A 169 1.60 -11.02 -11.10
C ARG A 169 1.04 -10.53 -12.42
N ALA A 170 1.19 -11.28 -13.51
CA ALA A 170 0.61 -10.92 -14.80
C ALA A 170 -0.93 -10.78 -14.73
N ALA A 171 -1.61 -11.69 -14.03
CA ALA A 171 -3.06 -11.60 -13.80
C ALA A 171 -3.42 -10.37 -12.95
N GLN A 172 -2.65 -10.10 -11.89
CA GLN A 172 -2.83 -8.91 -11.05
C GLN A 172 -2.63 -7.61 -11.84
N LEU A 173 -1.66 -7.57 -12.76
CA LEU A 173 -1.40 -6.42 -13.62
C LEU A 173 -2.55 -6.17 -14.62
N ILE A 174 -3.12 -7.23 -15.18
CA ILE A 174 -4.30 -7.14 -16.05
C ILE A 174 -5.51 -6.60 -15.26
N GLU A 175 -5.77 -7.14 -14.07
CA GLU A 175 -6.82 -6.61 -13.17
C GLU A 175 -6.54 -5.16 -12.77
N GLY A 176 -5.27 -4.79 -12.58
CA GLY A 176 -4.83 -3.42 -12.37
C GLY A 176 -5.27 -2.49 -13.49
N TRP A 177 -4.99 -2.84 -14.74
CA TRP A 177 -5.42 -2.04 -15.88
C TRP A 177 -6.94 -1.98 -16.04
N LYS A 178 -7.68 -3.06 -15.77
CA LYS A 178 -9.15 -3.05 -15.75
C LYS A 178 -9.69 -2.12 -14.67
N GLN A 179 -9.14 -2.17 -13.46
CA GLN A 179 -9.54 -1.29 -12.36
C GLN A 179 -9.19 0.17 -12.69
N PHE A 180 -8.02 0.42 -13.28
CA PHE A 180 -7.63 1.75 -13.74
C PHE A 180 -8.58 2.30 -14.80
N GLU A 181 -9.06 1.47 -15.71
CA GLU A 181 -10.07 1.85 -16.69
C GLU A 181 -11.41 2.19 -16.05
N ALA A 182 -11.87 1.37 -15.10
CA ALA A 182 -13.08 1.64 -14.34
C ALA A 182 -12.98 2.96 -13.55
N ASP A 183 -11.81 3.23 -12.96
CA ASP A 183 -11.58 4.47 -12.23
C ASP A 183 -11.49 5.67 -13.18
N LEU A 184 -10.84 5.55 -14.34
CA LEU A 184 -10.72 6.61 -15.33
C LEU A 184 -12.08 7.09 -15.88
N VAL A 185 -13.04 6.16 -16.02
CA VAL A 185 -14.42 6.49 -16.42
C VAL A 185 -15.06 7.42 -15.40
N ASN A 186 -14.92 7.10 -14.11
CA ASN A 186 -15.52 7.83 -12.99
C ASN A 186 -14.63 8.97 -12.46
N PHE A 187 -13.42 9.13 -13.01
CA PHE A 187 -12.45 10.11 -12.52
C PHE A 187 -12.91 11.53 -12.84
N GLU A 188 -13.09 12.32 -11.78
CA GLU A 188 -13.30 13.74 -11.83
C GLU A 188 -11.97 14.44 -11.57
N MET A 189 -11.65 15.45 -12.38
CA MET A 189 -10.42 16.22 -12.19
C MET A 189 -10.49 16.91 -10.82
N PRO A 190 -9.49 16.72 -9.95
CA PRO A 190 -9.42 17.48 -8.72
C PRO A 190 -9.36 18.97 -9.08
N ASP A 191 -10.08 19.81 -8.31
CA ASP A 191 -9.96 21.25 -8.42
C ASP A 191 -8.47 21.62 -8.35
N ALA A 192 -8.02 22.47 -9.27
CA ALA A 192 -6.60 22.74 -9.49
C ALA A 192 -5.90 22.99 -8.14
N PRO A 193 -4.73 22.36 -7.89
CA PRO A 193 -4.01 22.56 -6.65
C PRO A 193 -3.61 24.03 -6.59
N SER A 194 -4.40 24.83 -5.86
CA SER A 194 -3.88 26.08 -5.34
C SER A 194 -2.63 25.71 -4.55
N ILE A 195 -1.51 26.38 -4.83
CA ILE A 195 -0.34 26.26 -3.98
C ILE A 195 -0.84 26.68 -2.61
N VAL A 196 -1.03 25.71 -1.70
CA VAL A 196 -1.78 25.91 -0.46
C VAL A 196 -0.91 26.65 0.55
N VAL A 197 -0.48 27.86 0.19
CA VAL A 197 0.12 28.81 1.09
C VAL A 197 -1.05 29.52 1.73
N GLY A 198 -1.32 29.20 3.00
CA GLY A 198 -2.35 29.91 3.74
C GLY A 198 -2.11 31.43 3.65
N LYS A 199 -3.15 32.22 3.45
CA LYS A 199 -3.08 33.67 3.63
C LYS A 199 -3.34 33.95 5.10
N ALA A 200 -2.39 34.59 5.77
CA ALA A 200 -2.65 35.14 7.09
C ALA A 200 -3.68 36.28 6.97
N PRO A 201 -4.47 36.56 8.00
CA PRO A 201 -5.29 37.77 8.04
C PRO A 201 -4.44 39.02 7.78
N ASP A 202 -5.05 40.08 7.24
CA ASP A 202 -4.32 41.30 6.88
C ASP A 202 -3.56 41.89 8.09
N GLU A 203 -2.38 42.47 7.86
CA GLU A 203 -1.53 42.99 8.93
C GLU A 203 -2.20 44.14 9.68
N LEU A 204 -2.13 44.09 11.01
CA LEU A 204 -2.67 45.16 11.86
C LEU A 204 -1.79 46.42 11.76
N PRO A 205 -2.37 47.63 11.87
CA PRO A 205 -1.58 48.84 11.98
C PRO A 205 -0.70 48.80 13.23
N ALA A 206 0.48 49.43 13.19
CA ALA A 206 1.35 49.49 14.36
C ALA A 206 0.67 50.21 15.54
N LEU A 207 0.61 49.55 16.69
CA LEU A 207 0.09 50.11 17.93
C LEU A 207 1.07 51.15 18.48
N ARG A 208 0.67 52.43 18.57
CA ARG A 208 1.49 53.52 19.11
C ARG A 208 0.85 54.08 20.37
N ILE A 209 1.56 53.96 21.49
CA ILE A 209 1.13 54.47 22.80
C ILE A 209 2.24 55.39 23.34
N GLU A 210 1.94 56.67 23.55
CA GLU A 210 2.84 57.66 24.15
C GLU A 210 2.32 58.07 25.54
N LEU A 211 3.16 57.89 26.57
CA LEU A 211 2.81 58.06 27.97
C LEU A 211 3.84 58.95 28.69
N THR A 212 3.37 60.06 29.26
CA THR A 212 4.11 60.87 30.25
C THR A 212 3.14 61.36 31.31
N GLY A 213 2.92 60.58 32.38
CA GLY A 213 2.03 60.91 33.50
C GLY A 213 0.52 61.04 33.17
N MET A 214 0.17 61.17 31.89
CA MET A 214 -1.17 61.07 31.26
C MET A 214 -0.97 60.60 29.81
N VAL A 215 -2.02 60.04 29.20
CA VAL A 215 -2.04 59.68 27.77
C VAL A 215 -2.10 60.97 26.94
N THR A 216 -1.04 61.27 26.20
CA THR A 216 -0.94 62.51 25.39
C THR A 216 -1.47 62.33 23.97
N ALA A 217 -1.29 61.14 23.38
CA ALA A 217 -1.86 60.75 22.09
C ALA A 217 -1.97 59.22 21.98
N SER A 218 -3.07 58.72 21.39
CA SER A 218 -3.31 57.28 21.22
C SER A 218 -4.08 56.99 19.93
N ASN A 219 -3.61 56.00 19.15
CA ASN A 219 -4.35 55.45 18.01
C ASN A 219 -5.22 54.24 18.39
N LEU A 220 -5.44 54.01 19.69
CA LEU A 220 -6.05 52.79 20.21
C LEU A 220 -7.42 52.47 19.62
N LYS A 221 -8.31 53.45 19.49
CA LYS A 221 -9.67 53.20 18.97
C LYS A 221 -9.64 52.71 17.52
N VAL A 222 -8.75 53.30 16.71
CA VAL A 222 -8.55 52.91 15.31
C VAL A 222 -7.90 51.53 15.22
N PHE A 223 -6.91 51.25 16.07
CA PHE A 223 -6.28 49.94 16.16
C PHE A 223 -7.28 48.86 16.58
N GLU A 224 -8.09 49.15 17.60
CA GLU A 224 -9.11 48.23 18.11
C GLU A 224 -10.17 47.89 17.07
N ASP A 225 -10.73 48.89 16.39
CA ASP A 225 -11.73 48.66 15.36
C ASP A 225 -11.13 47.88 14.17
N SER A 226 -9.85 48.13 13.83
CA SER A 226 -9.12 47.38 12.80
C SER A 226 -8.84 45.94 13.22
N ALA A 227 -8.40 45.73 14.46
CA ALA A 227 -8.09 44.40 14.98
C ALA A 227 -9.34 43.51 15.05
N LEU A 228 -10.46 44.07 15.55
CA LEU A 228 -11.73 43.35 15.58
C LEU A 228 -12.23 43.00 14.17
N ALA A 229 -12.14 43.94 13.22
CA ALA A 229 -12.54 43.67 11.83
C ALA A 229 -11.72 42.55 11.17
N VAL A 230 -10.39 42.52 11.42
CA VAL A 230 -9.53 41.46 10.88
C VAL A 230 -9.79 40.12 11.57
N ILE A 231 -10.02 40.09 12.90
CA ILE A 231 -10.40 38.87 13.62
C ILE A 231 -11.75 38.33 13.12
N ASP A 232 -12.73 39.19 12.88
CA ASP A 232 -14.05 38.81 12.37
C ASP A 232 -14.00 38.31 10.91
N SER A 233 -12.97 38.68 10.16
CA SER A 233 -12.75 38.20 8.79
C SER A 233 -12.26 36.75 8.71
N VAL A 234 -11.83 36.16 9.83
CA VAL A 234 -11.34 34.78 9.87
C VAL A 234 -12.47 33.80 9.57
N LYS A 235 -12.33 33.07 8.46
CA LYS A 235 -13.33 32.09 8.01
C LYS A 235 -13.51 30.96 9.03
N THR A 236 -14.74 30.75 9.49
CA THR A 236 -15.08 29.64 10.43
C THR A 236 -15.68 28.42 9.74
N THR A 237 -15.94 28.49 8.43
CA THR A 237 -16.46 27.37 7.63
C THR A 237 -15.35 26.88 6.71
N LEU A 238 -14.79 25.70 6.99
CA LEU A 238 -13.62 25.16 6.31
C LEU A 238 -14.04 24.01 5.39
N SER A 239 -13.76 24.10 4.09
CA SER A 239 -14.19 23.10 3.11
C SER A 239 -13.09 22.71 2.11
N THR A 240 -12.16 23.61 1.80
CA THR A 240 -11.09 23.38 0.83
C THR A 240 -9.72 23.28 1.49
N ASP A 241 -8.73 22.68 0.81
CA ASP A 241 -7.33 22.66 1.28
C ASP A 241 -6.82 24.08 1.62
N GLN A 242 -7.17 25.08 0.81
CA GLN A 242 -6.83 26.49 1.06
C GLN A 242 -7.45 27.00 2.36
N ASP A 243 -8.73 26.67 2.64
CA ASP A 243 -9.38 27.06 3.89
C ASP A 243 -8.62 26.50 5.10
N PHE A 244 -8.09 25.27 5.02
CA PHE A 244 -7.30 24.70 6.12
C PHE A 244 -5.96 25.39 6.31
N ALA A 245 -5.26 25.72 5.23
CA ALA A 245 -4.00 26.43 5.34
C ALA A 245 -4.18 27.86 5.85
N ASP A 246 -5.21 28.56 5.36
CA ASP A 246 -5.62 29.89 5.83
C ASP A 246 -5.96 29.84 7.31
N ALA A 247 -6.80 28.90 7.74
CA ALA A 247 -7.20 28.75 9.13
C ALA A 247 -6.01 28.42 10.05
N LYS A 248 -5.06 27.58 9.60
CA LYS A 248 -3.82 27.31 10.35
C LYS A 248 -2.97 28.55 10.53
N LYS A 249 -2.84 29.38 9.49
CA LYS A 249 -2.13 30.66 9.60
C LYS A 249 -2.88 31.67 10.46
N ALA A 250 -4.20 31.73 10.37
CA ALA A 250 -5.04 32.59 11.20
C ALA A 250 -4.93 32.22 12.68
N VAL A 251 -4.90 30.92 13.03
CA VAL A 251 -4.68 30.45 14.42
C VAL A 251 -3.33 30.94 14.97
N LYS A 252 -2.26 30.83 14.17
CA LYS A 252 -0.94 31.34 14.55
C LYS A 252 -0.98 32.87 14.71
N TRP A 253 -1.52 33.58 13.72
CA TRP A 253 -1.64 35.03 13.73
C TRP A 253 -2.43 35.56 14.92
N CYS A 254 -3.56 34.95 15.29
CA CYS A 254 -4.31 35.34 16.50
C CYS A 254 -3.47 35.13 17.77
N GLY A 255 -2.62 34.09 17.82
CA GLY A 255 -1.67 33.88 18.91
C GLY A 255 -0.62 35.00 18.98
N ASP A 256 -0.05 35.39 17.84
CA ASP A 256 0.91 36.49 17.76
C ASP A 256 0.27 37.82 18.21
N VAL A 257 -1.00 38.06 17.84
CA VAL A 257 -1.79 39.24 18.30
C VAL A 257 -2.05 39.19 19.80
N GLU A 258 -2.40 38.02 20.36
CA GLU A 258 -2.56 37.83 21.81
C GLU A 258 -1.27 38.21 22.56
N GLU A 259 -0.12 37.76 22.08
CA GLU A 259 1.19 38.05 22.68
C GLU A 259 1.55 39.54 22.58
N ALA A 260 1.33 40.16 21.41
CA ALA A 260 1.60 41.57 21.20
C ALA A 260 0.74 42.48 22.10
N VAL A 261 -0.56 42.18 22.24
CA VAL A 261 -1.46 42.91 23.13
C VAL A 261 -1.08 42.73 24.60
N ALA A 262 -0.70 41.51 25.00
CA ALA A 262 -0.22 41.24 26.37
C ALA A 262 1.08 42.01 26.69
N ALA A 263 2.02 42.08 25.74
CA ALA A 263 3.24 42.86 25.87
C ALA A 263 2.95 44.36 26.03
N ALA A 264 2.07 44.91 25.20
CA ALA A 264 1.64 46.31 25.28
C ALA A 264 0.97 46.62 26.64
N LYS A 265 0.12 45.71 27.14
CA LYS A 265 -0.51 45.82 28.47
C LYS A 265 0.54 45.86 29.59
N LYS A 266 1.54 44.97 29.56
CA LYS A 266 2.61 44.91 30.57
C LYS A 266 3.46 46.18 30.58
N GLN A 267 3.76 46.74 29.40
CA GLN A 267 4.51 47.99 29.28
C GLN A 267 3.74 49.17 29.89
N ALA A 268 2.43 49.27 29.60
CA ALA A 268 1.56 50.31 30.15
C ALA A 268 1.36 50.21 31.67
N LEU A 269 1.29 48.99 32.23
CA LEU A 269 1.16 48.74 33.68
C LEU A 269 2.31 49.31 34.53
N SER A 270 3.50 49.50 33.96
CA SER A 270 4.66 50.00 34.72
C SER A 270 4.59 51.51 35.04
N GLN A 271 3.64 52.25 34.46
CA GLN A 271 3.55 53.71 34.57
C GLN A 271 2.14 54.23 34.96
N THR A 272 1.78 54.06 36.23
CA THR A 272 0.81 54.84 37.05
C THR A 272 -0.70 54.95 36.69
N GLN A 273 -1.45 55.46 37.68
CA GLN A 273 -2.87 55.34 38.03
C GLN A 273 -3.81 56.31 37.28
N SER A 274 -4.30 55.92 36.08
CA SER A 274 -5.68 56.13 35.59
C SER A 274 -5.70 55.88 34.09
N ILE A 275 -5.81 54.61 33.71
CA ILE A 275 -5.62 54.11 32.34
C ILE A 275 -6.70 53.05 32.01
N ASP A 276 -7.88 53.14 32.66
CA ASP A 276 -8.89 52.07 32.63
C ASP A 276 -9.46 51.80 31.22
N GLU A 277 -9.65 52.83 30.39
CA GLU A 277 -10.16 52.67 29.02
C GLU A 277 -9.14 51.98 28.10
N LEU A 278 -7.85 52.33 28.23
CA LEU A 278 -6.79 51.68 27.45
C LEU A 278 -6.68 50.19 27.81
N PHE A 279 -6.69 49.87 29.10
CA PHE A 279 -6.65 48.48 29.55
C PHE A 279 -7.89 47.70 29.14
N SER A 280 -9.08 48.32 29.21
CA SER A 280 -10.34 47.68 28.80
C SER A 280 -10.37 47.36 27.31
N SER A 281 -9.90 48.27 26.44
CA SER A 281 -9.79 48.01 24.99
C SER A 281 -8.75 46.93 24.67
N LEU A 282 -7.58 46.95 25.30
CA LEU A 282 -6.58 45.88 25.12
C LEU A 282 -7.12 44.52 25.59
N ASP A 283 -7.82 44.47 26.72
CA ASP A 283 -8.44 43.25 27.23
C ASP A 283 -9.56 42.75 26.32
N ARG A 284 -10.34 43.65 25.70
CA ARG A 284 -11.36 43.28 24.72
C ARG A 284 -10.75 42.66 23.46
N ILE A 285 -9.69 43.25 22.91
CA ILE A 285 -8.99 42.71 21.73
C ILE A 285 -8.36 41.35 22.06
N SER A 286 -7.68 41.24 23.20
CA SER A 286 -7.05 39.98 23.64
C SER A 286 -8.08 38.87 23.85
N ALA A 287 -9.22 39.18 24.49
CA ALA A 287 -10.29 38.22 24.69
C ALA A 287 -10.90 37.74 23.36
N HIS A 288 -11.15 38.64 22.42
CA HIS A 288 -11.73 38.31 21.10
C HIS A 288 -10.77 37.49 20.22
N ALA A 289 -9.49 37.84 20.22
CA ALA A 289 -8.45 37.08 19.54
C ALA A 289 -8.35 35.65 20.11
N ARG A 290 -8.38 35.52 21.44
CA ARG A 290 -8.36 34.22 22.15
C ARG A 290 -9.57 33.37 21.86
N GLU A 291 -10.77 33.94 21.94
CA GLU A 291 -12.00 33.22 21.63
C GLU A 291 -11.97 32.71 20.18
N THR A 292 -11.60 33.57 19.24
CA THR A 292 -11.51 33.24 17.81
C THR A 292 -10.45 32.17 17.56
N ARG A 293 -9.24 32.30 18.14
CA ARG A 293 -8.17 31.31 18.02
C ARG A 293 -8.64 29.93 18.49
N LEU A 294 -9.23 29.86 19.70
CA LEU A 294 -9.70 28.60 20.26
C LEU A 294 -10.85 27.99 19.45
N LYS A 295 -11.75 28.82 18.94
CA LYS A 295 -12.85 28.38 18.07
C LYS A 295 -12.33 27.82 16.75
N VAL A 296 -11.46 28.56 16.06
CA VAL A 296 -10.89 28.15 14.76
C VAL A 296 -9.99 26.93 14.92
N ASP A 297 -9.15 26.85 15.97
CA ASP A 297 -8.33 25.65 16.23
C ASP A 297 -9.19 24.39 16.46
N LYS A 298 -10.28 24.51 17.23
CA LYS A 298 -11.24 23.41 17.40
C LYS A 298 -11.91 23.02 16.09
N LEU A 299 -12.31 24.00 15.28
CA LEU A 299 -12.95 23.77 13.97
C LEU A 299 -11.98 23.11 12.99
N VAL A 300 -10.72 23.54 12.92
CA VAL A 300 -9.68 22.91 12.10
C VAL A 300 -9.49 21.44 12.51
N LYS A 301 -9.32 21.17 13.81
CA LYS A 301 -9.13 19.80 14.31
C LYS A 301 -10.35 18.90 14.06
N ALA A 302 -11.55 19.41 14.32
CA ALA A 302 -12.78 18.66 14.10
C ALA A 302 -13.00 18.38 12.61
N GLN A 303 -12.77 19.37 11.75
CA GLN A 303 -12.94 19.22 10.32
C GLN A 303 -11.86 18.31 9.70
N GLU A 304 -10.60 18.39 10.14
CA GLU A 304 -9.54 17.47 9.71
C GLU A 304 -9.90 16.01 10.05
N LEU A 305 -10.41 15.77 11.26
CA LEU A 305 -10.87 14.45 11.67
C LEU A 305 -12.07 13.98 10.84
N LEU A 306 -13.04 14.86 10.60
CA LEU A 306 -14.22 14.58 9.80
C LEU A 306 -13.85 14.24 8.35
N VAL A 307 -13.01 15.04 7.70
CA VAL A 307 -12.55 14.79 6.32
C VAL A 307 -11.82 13.45 6.24
N LYS A 308 -10.88 13.18 7.15
CA LYS A 308 -10.16 11.90 7.20
C LYS A 308 -11.12 10.72 7.35
N THR A 309 -12.09 10.84 8.26
CA THR A 309 -13.08 9.80 8.52
C THR A 309 -13.98 9.58 7.31
N ASN A 310 -14.45 10.65 6.68
CA ASN A 310 -15.30 10.58 5.49
C ASN A 310 -14.59 9.92 4.30
N ILE A 311 -13.33 10.28 4.03
CA ILE A 311 -12.54 9.69 2.95
C ILE A 311 -12.37 8.18 3.19
N LYS A 312 -11.99 7.80 4.42
CA LYS A 312 -11.88 6.40 4.81
C LYS A 312 -13.20 5.64 4.64
N GLN A 313 -14.30 6.16 5.19
CA GLN A 313 -15.61 5.51 5.14
C GLN A 313 -16.13 5.35 3.70
N LYS A 314 -15.91 6.36 2.84
CA LYS A 314 -16.26 6.27 1.42
C LYS A 314 -15.50 5.14 0.73
N ALA A 315 -14.20 4.99 1.01
CA ALA A 315 -13.39 3.91 0.44
C ALA A 315 -13.81 2.53 0.96
N GLU A 316 -14.08 2.39 2.26
CA GLU A 316 -14.59 1.15 2.88
C GLU A 316 -15.93 0.74 2.26
N LEU A 317 -16.86 1.69 2.09
CA LEU A 317 -18.15 1.44 1.44
C LEU A 317 -17.96 1.03 -0.03
N ALA A 318 -17.13 1.74 -0.79
CA ALA A 318 -16.87 1.43 -2.19
C ALA A 318 -16.23 0.04 -2.38
N LEU A 319 -15.38 -0.41 -1.44
CA LEU A 319 -14.85 -1.77 -1.43
C LEU A 319 -15.92 -2.80 -1.10
N ALA A 320 -16.76 -2.53 -0.09
CA ALA A 320 -17.86 -3.41 0.30
C ALA A 320 -18.87 -3.60 -0.85
N ASP A 321 -19.23 -2.52 -1.54
CA ASP A 321 -20.12 -2.56 -2.71
C ASP A 321 -19.52 -3.38 -3.86
N HIS A 322 -18.21 -3.24 -4.11
CA HIS A 322 -17.50 -4.04 -5.12
C HIS A 322 -17.51 -5.53 -4.78
N ILE A 323 -17.20 -5.89 -3.53
CA ILE A 323 -17.24 -7.28 -3.05
C ILE A 323 -18.67 -7.85 -3.12
N ALA A 324 -19.68 -7.06 -2.75
CA ALA A 324 -21.08 -7.46 -2.87
C ALA A 324 -21.49 -7.72 -4.32
N ALA A 325 -21.07 -6.86 -5.25
CA ALA A 325 -21.30 -7.04 -6.68
C ALA A 325 -20.64 -8.32 -7.20
N ILE A 326 -19.40 -8.61 -6.79
CA ILE A 326 -18.72 -9.86 -7.14
C ILE A 326 -19.46 -11.07 -6.55
N ASN A 327 -19.81 -11.06 -5.27
CA ASN A 327 -20.51 -12.18 -4.62
C ASN A 327 -21.83 -12.52 -5.30
N LYS A 328 -22.55 -11.51 -5.80
CA LYS A 328 -23.75 -11.71 -6.62
C LYS A 328 -23.47 -12.52 -7.90
N THR A 329 -22.30 -12.35 -8.50
CA THR A 329 -21.88 -13.14 -9.69
C THR A 329 -21.41 -14.55 -9.35
N LEU A 330 -20.87 -14.78 -8.15
CA LEU A 330 -20.39 -16.09 -7.70
C LEU A 330 -21.54 -17.02 -7.26
N GLY A 331 -22.68 -16.45 -6.88
CA GLY A 331 -23.91 -17.17 -6.58
C GLY A 331 -23.86 -17.93 -5.26
N LYS A 332 -23.37 -19.17 -5.26
CA LYS A 332 -23.40 -20.07 -4.09
C LYS A 332 -22.21 -19.90 -3.14
N VAL A 333 -21.13 -19.29 -3.61
CA VAL A 333 -19.91 -19.08 -2.83
C VAL A 333 -19.66 -17.59 -2.65
N THR A 334 -19.00 -17.25 -1.55
CA THR A 334 -18.59 -15.89 -1.24
C THR A 334 -17.08 -15.73 -1.36
N LEU A 335 -16.64 -14.53 -1.71
CA LEU A 335 -15.24 -14.14 -1.64
C LEU A 335 -14.70 -14.28 -0.20
N PRO A 336 -13.44 -14.71 -0.03
CA PRO A 336 -12.75 -14.60 1.24
C PRO A 336 -12.55 -13.12 1.61
N HIS A 337 -12.20 -12.88 2.89
CA HIS A 337 -11.93 -11.54 3.38
C HIS A 337 -10.75 -10.90 2.63
N VAL A 338 -11.00 -9.75 2.00
CA VAL A 338 -9.98 -8.96 1.29
C VAL A 338 -9.32 -8.01 2.30
N VAL A 339 -8.02 -8.15 2.50
CA VAL A 339 -7.27 -7.30 3.42
C VAL A 339 -7.13 -5.90 2.84
N SER A 340 -7.51 -4.88 3.60
CA SER A 340 -7.28 -3.47 3.27
C SER A 340 -6.86 -2.70 4.52
N ASP A 341 -5.93 -1.75 4.35
CA ASP A 341 -5.41 -0.89 5.42
C ASP A 341 -5.46 0.59 5.00
N PHE A 342 -6.68 1.11 4.88
CA PHE A 342 -6.90 2.54 4.61
C PHE A 342 -6.28 3.44 5.69
N ALA A 343 -6.28 3.01 6.95
CA ALA A 343 -5.72 3.80 8.05
C ALA A 343 -4.20 3.93 7.93
N GLY A 344 -3.50 2.84 7.60
CA GLY A 344 -2.07 2.82 7.30
C GLY A 344 -1.73 3.66 6.07
N ALA A 345 -2.52 3.56 4.99
CA ALA A 345 -2.32 4.35 3.76
C ALA A 345 -2.40 5.87 4.01
N MET A 346 -3.30 6.30 4.91
CA MET A 346 -3.46 7.71 5.29
C MET A 346 -2.33 8.23 6.20
N LYS A 347 -1.51 7.36 6.79
CA LYS A 347 -0.47 7.76 7.75
C LYS A 347 0.56 8.66 7.07
N ASN A 348 1.00 9.69 7.79
CA ASN A 348 2.02 10.66 7.35
C ASN A 348 1.64 11.54 6.14
N LYS A 349 0.39 11.53 5.68
CA LYS A 349 -0.10 12.40 4.60
C LYS A 349 -0.45 13.79 5.14
N ARG A 350 0.08 14.83 4.51
CA ARG A 350 0.02 16.22 5.00
C ARG A 350 -1.10 17.06 4.37
N THR A 351 -1.51 16.73 3.15
CA THR A 351 -2.56 17.44 2.40
C THR A 351 -3.73 16.50 2.09
N ILE A 352 -4.93 17.03 1.87
CA ILE A 352 -6.11 16.22 1.52
C ILE A 352 -5.85 15.49 0.19
N ALA A 353 -5.30 16.17 -0.82
CA ALA A 353 -4.93 15.55 -2.09
C ALA A 353 -4.00 14.32 -1.91
N SER A 354 -2.93 14.45 -1.11
CA SER A 354 -2.00 13.34 -0.86
C SER A 354 -2.62 12.19 -0.07
N LEU A 355 -3.64 12.49 0.74
CA LEU A 355 -4.37 11.52 1.53
C LEU A 355 -5.38 10.78 0.66
N GLN A 356 -6.12 11.50 -0.19
CA GLN A 356 -7.08 10.95 -1.14
C GLN A 356 -6.38 10.01 -2.12
N ASP A 357 -5.28 10.43 -2.74
CA ASP A 357 -4.49 9.59 -3.67
C ASP A 357 -4.01 8.29 -3.00
N ALA A 358 -3.57 8.36 -1.74
CA ALA A 358 -3.14 7.19 -1.00
C ALA A 358 -4.29 6.21 -0.71
N VAL A 359 -5.47 6.74 -0.34
CA VAL A 359 -6.66 5.94 -0.08
C VAL A 359 -7.23 5.34 -1.37
N ASP A 360 -7.24 6.09 -2.46
CA ASP A 360 -7.73 5.61 -3.76
C ASP A 360 -6.80 4.56 -4.36
N THR A 361 -5.49 4.71 -4.17
CA THR A 361 -4.49 3.70 -4.54
C THR A 361 -4.71 2.40 -3.76
N GLU A 362 -4.91 2.51 -2.44
CA GLU A 362 -5.20 1.38 -1.56
C GLU A 362 -6.53 0.70 -1.92
N LEU A 363 -7.57 1.48 -2.23
CA LEU A 363 -8.86 0.99 -2.70
C LEU A 363 -8.72 0.23 -4.00
N ALA A 364 -7.98 0.78 -4.97
CA ALA A 364 -7.72 0.13 -6.24
C ALA A 364 -7.00 -1.21 -6.03
N ARG A 365 -5.96 -1.24 -5.19
CA ARG A 365 -5.23 -2.47 -4.84
C ARG A 365 -6.16 -3.52 -4.22
N ALA A 366 -7.00 -3.15 -3.26
CA ALA A 366 -7.96 -4.07 -2.65
C ALA A 366 -9.00 -4.59 -3.66
N LYS A 367 -9.49 -3.75 -4.59
CA LYS A 367 -10.40 -4.17 -5.66
C LYS A 367 -9.73 -5.13 -6.64
N ILE A 368 -8.47 -4.88 -6.99
CA ILE A 368 -7.66 -5.76 -7.84
C ILE A 368 -7.53 -7.15 -7.19
N ASP A 369 -7.16 -7.20 -5.91
CA ASP A 369 -7.02 -8.46 -5.17
C ASP A 369 -8.36 -9.22 -5.10
N ALA A 370 -9.46 -8.50 -4.86
CA ALA A 370 -10.82 -9.06 -4.84
C ALA A 370 -11.21 -9.67 -6.20
N SER A 371 -10.97 -8.94 -7.30
CA SER A 371 -11.29 -9.39 -8.65
C SER A 371 -10.44 -10.60 -9.05
N GLN A 372 -9.14 -10.60 -8.75
CA GLN A 372 -8.25 -11.72 -9.03
C GLN A 372 -8.65 -12.99 -8.26
N ALA A 373 -9.01 -12.85 -6.98
CA ALA A 373 -9.53 -13.95 -6.18
C ALA A 373 -10.86 -14.48 -6.77
N ALA A 374 -11.73 -13.58 -7.23
CA ALA A 374 -12.99 -13.95 -7.85
C ALA A 374 -12.80 -14.74 -9.15
N ASP A 375 -11.87 -14.33 -10.01
CA ASP A 375 -11.55 -15.04 -11.25
C ASP A 375 -10.99 -16.44 -10.99
N SER A 376 -10.13 -16.57 -9.98
CA SER A 376 -9.62 -17.86 -9.53
C SER A 376 -10.75 -18.78 -9.04
N ILE A 377 -11.70 -18.23 -8.27
CA ILE A 377 -12.89 -18.96 -7.80
C ILE A 377 -13.79 -19.35 -8.98
N ARG A 378 -14.02 -18.46 -9.95
CA ARG A 378 -14.82 -18.75 -11.16
C ARG A 378 -14.21 -19.91 -11.94
N LEU A 379 -12.90 -19.90 -12.15
CA LEU A 379 -12.19 -21.00 -12.79
C LEU A 379 -12.41 -22.32 -12.04
N ASN A 380 -12.25 -22.29 -10.71
CA ASN A 380 -12.47 -23.46 -9.85
C ASN A 380 -13.92 -23.99 -9.88
N LEU A 381 -14.91 -23.09 -9.92
CA LEU A 381 -16.32 -23.45 -10.06
C LEU A 381 -16.60 -24.10 -11.42
N THR A 382 -16.01 -23.59 -12.50
CA THR A 382 -16.10 -24.20 -13.84
C THR A 382 -15.50 -25.59 -13.84
N SER A 383 -14.29 -25.78 -13.29
CA SER A 383 -13.66 -27.10 -13.19
C SER A 383 -14.50 -28.09 -12.39
N LEU A 384 -15.14 -27.65 -11.29
CA LEU A 384 -16.07 -28.47 -10.52
C LEU A 384 -17.31 -28.86 -11.33
N ALA A 385 -17.90 -27.89 -12.04
CA ALA A 385 -19.08 -28.14 -12.86
C ALA A 385 -18.80 -29.13 -14.00
N GLU A 386 -17.62 -29.08 -14.61
CA GLU A 386 -17.22 -29.97 -15.72
C GLU A 386 -16.79 -31.35 -15.25
N LEU A 387 -16.01 -31.45 -14.16
CA LEU A 387 -15.42 -32.73 -13.72
C LEU A 387 -16.33 -33.54 -12.79
N ALA A 388 -17.27 -32.89 -12.09
CA ALA A 388 -18.12 -33.52 -11.08
C ALA A 388 -19.63 -33.47 -11.42
N VAL A 389 -19.99 -33.44 -12.71
CA VAL A 389 -21.39 -33.34 -13.20
C VAL A 389 -22.33 -34.29 -12.45
N ASP A 390 -21.99 -35.59 -12.40
CA ASP A 390 -22.81 -36.63 -11.74
C ASP A 390 -22.50 -36.82 -10.25
N TYR A 391 -21.51 -36.09 -9.73
CA TYR A 391 -20.95 -36.26 -8.39
C TYR A 391 -21.00 -34.99 -7.55
N ALA A 392 -21.83 -34.01 -7.92
CA ALA A 392 -21.94 -32.72 -7.22
C ALA A 392 -22.20 -32.87 -5.70
N PHE A 393 -22.90 -33.93 -5.28
CA PHE A 393 -23.19 -34.23 -3.88
C PHE A 393 -21.95 -34.55 -3.03
N LEU A 394 -20.81 -34.87 -3.64
CA LEU A 394 -19.52 -35.12 -2.96
C LEU A 394 -18.80 -33.83 -2.53
N PHE A 395 -19.31 -32.67 -2.94
CA PHE A 395 -18.64 -31.37 -2.80
C PHE A 395 -19.50 -30.34 -2.04
N ASN A 396 -20.11 -30.75 -0.93
CA ASN A 396 -20.87 -29.84 -0.05
C ASN A 396 -19.98 -28.77 0.60
N ASP A 397 -18.68 -29.00 0.67
CA ASP A 397 -17.63 -28.10 1.16
C ASP A 397 -17.10 -27.13 0.09
N VAL A 398 -17.87 -26.88 -0.98
CA VAL A 398 -17.46 -26.06 -2.14
C VAL A 398 -16.84 -24.72 -1.77
N GLN A 399 -17.36 -24.04 -0.74
CA GLN A 399 -16.84 -22.75 -0.25
C GLN A 399 -15.35 -22.80 0.14
N GLN A 400 -14.89 -23.92 0.71
CA GLN A 400 -13.48 -24.11 1.11
C GLN A 400 -12.61 -24.63 -0.02
N LEU A 401 -13.22 -25.33 -0.99
CA LEU A 401 -12.51 -25.94 -2.10
C LEU A 401 -12.16 -24.94 -3.20
N VAL A 402 -13.05 -23.99 -3.47
CA VAL A 402 -12.87 -23.01 -4.55
C VAL A 402 -11.81 -21.96 -4.28
N THR A 403 -11.26 -21.89 -3.06
CA THR A 403 -10.15 -20.99 -2.70
C THR A 403 -8.77 -21.63 -2.87
N LYS A 404 -8.70 -22.92 -3.22
CA LYS A 404 -7.44 -23.64 -3.47
C LYS A 404 -6.89 -23.31 -4.86
N ALA A 405 -5.60 -23.61 -5.06
CA ALA A 405 -5.04 -23.64 -6.40
C ALA A 405 -5.84 -24.61 -7.29
N ASN A 406 -6.06 -24.24 -8.55
CA ASN A 406 -6.92 -25.02 -9.46
C ASN A 406 -6.39 -26.44 -9.65
N ASP A 407 -5.07 -26.62 -9.79
CA ASP A 407 -4.45 -27.94 -9.97
C ASP A 407 -4.68 -28.88 -8.78
N ASP A 408 -4.59 -28.34 -7.56
CA ASP A 408 -4.90 -29.08 -6.33
C ASP A 408 -6.37 -29.48 -6.27
N LEU A 409 -7.25 -28.55 -6.65
CA LEU A 409 -8.69 -28.80 -6.70
C LEU A 409 -9.04 -29.89 -7.72
N VAL A 410 -8.52 -29.80 -8.94
CA VAL A 410 -8.73 -30.79 -9.99
C VAL A 410 -8.24 -32.17 -9.55
N THR A 411 -7.09 -32.23 -8.88
CA THR A 411 -6.55 -33.47 -8.32
C THR A 411 -7.47 -34.05 -7.24
N LEU A 412 -7.95 -33.21 -6.32
CA LEU A 412 -8.88 -33.59 -5.27
C LEU A 412 -10.22 -34.09 -5.82
N ILE A 413 -10.77 -33.43 -6.85
CA ILE A 413 -12.01 -33.83 -7.51
C ILE A 413 -11.87 -35.25 -8.06
N LYS A 414 -10.81 -35.50 -8.86
CA LYS A 414 -10.53 -36.81 -9.43
C LYS A 414 -10.37 -37.88 -8.35
N PHE A 415 -9.67 -37.55 -7.26
CA PHE A 415 -9.48 -38.45 -6.13
C PHE A 415 -10.81 -38.82 -5.45
N ARG A 416 -11.65 -37.83 -5.08
CA ARG A 416 -12.94 -38.08 -4.41
C ARG A 416 -13.90 -38.90 -5.28
N ILE A 417 -13.95 -38.62 -6.59
CA ILE A 417 -14.79 -39.38 -7.53
C ILE A 417 -14.29 -40.82 -7.64
N SER A 418 -12.98 -41.04 -7.78
CA SER A 418 -12.39 -42.37 -7.82
C SER A 418 -12.70 -43.19 -6.56
N GLU A 419 -12.54 -42.59 -5.37
CA GLU A 419 -12.85 -43.28 -4.11
C GLU A 419 -14.33 -43.62 -3.98
N HIS A 420 -15.22 -42.71 -4.39
CA HIS A 420 -16.66 -42.99 -4.39
C HIS A 420 -17.02 -44.13 -5.37
N GLN A 421 -16.47 -44.12 -6.58
CA GLN A 421 -16.69 -45.19 -7.57
C GLN A 421 -16.18 -46.55 -7.08
N LYS A 422 -15.03 -46.59 -6.38
CA LYS A 422 -14.52 -47.82 -5.76
C LYS A 422 -15.47 -48.32 -4.65
N ALA A 423 -15.93 -47.43 -3.78
CA ALA A 423 -16.85 -47.78 -2.70
C ALA A 423 -18.19 -48.32 -3.23
N GLU A 424 -18.75 -47.71 -4.28
CA GLU A 424 -19.99 -48.19 -4.90
C GLU A 424 -19.82 -49.54 -5.59
N LYS A 425 -18.67 -49.81 -6.23
CA LYS A 425 -18.36 -51.14 -6.77
C LYS A 425 -18.30 -52.21 -5.67
N VAL A 426 -17.65 -51.91 -4.54
CA VAL A 426 -17.59 -52.83 -3.39
C VAL A 426 -18.97 -53.10 -2.81
N LYS A 427 -19.83 -52.09 -2.67
CA LYS A 427 -21.21 -52.27 -2.21
C LYS A 427 -22.04 -53.09 -3.19
N ALA A 428 -21.92 -52.84 -4.49
CA ALA A 428 -22.63 -53.59 -5.51
C ALA A 428 -22.21 -55.07 -5.53
N GLU A 429 -20.92 -55.36 -5.39
CA GLU A 429 -20.41 -56.72 -5.29
C GLU A 429 -20.86 -57.41 -4.00
N ALA A 430 -20.80 -56.73 -2.86
CA ALA A 430 -21.32 -57.24 -1.59
C ALA A 430 -22.82 -57.54 -1.67
N LYS A 431 -23.60 -56.69 -2.33
CA LYS A 431 -25.03 -56.90 -2.57
C LYS A 431 -25.28 -58.11 -3.47
N ARG A 432 -24.52 -58.27 -4.56
CA ARG A 432 -24.61 -59.44 -5.45
C ARG A 432 -24.33 -60.74 -4.68
N ILE A 433 -23.27 -60.75 -3.86
CA ILE A 433 -22.92 -61.91 -3.02
C ILE A 433 -24.04 -62.21 -2.01
N ALA A 434 -24.63 -61.19 -1.38
CA ALA A 434 -25.73 -61.37 -0.45
C ALA A 434 -27.00 -61.92 -1.13
N GLU A 435 -27.37 -61.41 -2.30
CA GLU A 435 -28.50 -61.91 -3.09
C GLU A 435 -28.28 -63.35 -3.58
N GLU A 436 -27.07 -63.70 -4.01
CA GLU A 436 -26.69 -65.08 -4.36
C GLU A 436 -26.79 -66.02 -3.15
N GLN A 437 -26.31 -65.58 -1.98
CA GLN A 437 -26.42 -66.36 -0.73
C GLN A 437 -27.88 -66.53 -0.28
N GLU A 438 -28.72 -65.50 -0.43
CA GLU A 438 -30.13 -65.56 -0.07
C GLU A 438 -30.92 -66.44 -1.05
N ALA A 439 -30.64 -66.36 -2.36
CA ALA A 439 -31.22 -67.26 -3.37
C ALA A 439 -30.82 -68.72 -3.12
N GLN A 440 -29.57 -68.98 -2.72
CA GLN A 440 -29.13 -70.32 -2.30
C GLN A 440 -29.86 -70.80 -1.03
N ARG A 441 -30.11 -69.92 -0.05
CA ARG A 441 -30.90 -70.24 1.15
C ARG A 441 -32.36 -70.54 0.83
N LEU A 442 -32.99 -69.76 -0.06
CA LEU A 442 -34.38 -69.98 -0.49
C LEU A 442 -34.53 -71.24 -1.35
N ALA A 443 -33.55 -71.58 -2.19
CA ALA A 443 -33.51 -72.83 -2.95
C ALA A 443 -33.34 -74.07 -2.05
N ALA A 444 -32.72 -73.91 -0.87
CA ALA A 444 -32.63 -74.96 0.13
C ALA A 444 -33.92 -75.17 0.96
N ILE A 445 -34.99 -74.38 0.73
CA ILE A 445 -36.26 -74.46 1.48
C ILE A 445 -37.42 -74.84 0.55
N LYS A 446 -37.53 -76.13 0.20
CA LYS A 446 -38.76 -76.91 -0.14
C LYS A 446 -38.50 -78.42 0.19
N PRO A 447 -39.52 -79.19 0.65
CA PRO A 447 -39.50 -80.03 1.87
C PRO A 447 -39.04 -81.49 1.59
N GLU A 448 -38.49 -82.30 2.52
CA GLU A 448 -38.94 -82.87 3.83
C GLU A 448 -37.76 -83.68 4.45
N PRO A 449 -37.85 -84.35 5.63
CA PRO A 449 -38.58 -84.11 6.86
C PRO A 449 -37.65 -84.08 8.12
N VAL A 450 -38.28 -83.77 9.25
CA VAL A 450 -37.76 -83.61 10.61
C VAL A 450 -37.13 -84.90 11.18
N VAL A 451 -35.96 -84.79 11.83
CA VAL A 451 -35.65 -85.59 13.03
C VAL A 451 -34.99 -84.71 14.09
N GLU A 452 -35.75 -84.53 15.15
CA GLU A 452 -35.48 -83.88 16.42
C GLU A 452 -34.57 -84.75 17.30
N LYS A 453 -33.64 -84.14 18.06
CA LYS A 453 -33.20 -84.68 19.36
C LYS A 453 -32.63 -83.61 20.29
N VAL A 454 -32.96 -83.79 21.56
CA VAL A 454 -33.12 -82.81 22.64
C VAL A 454 -31.98 -82.92 23.68
N ALA A 455 -31.61 -81.75 24.24
CA ALA A 455 -31.08 -81.39 25.59
C ALA A 455 -29.73 -81.91 26.16
N ALA A 456 -28.90 -80.92 26.58
CA ALA A 456 -28.28 -80.59 27.90
C ALA A 456 -28.12 -81.68 29.00
N PRO A 457 -27.17 -81.60 29.99
CA PRO A 457 -26.61 -80.38 30.64
C PRO A 457 -25.12 -80.40 31.12
N GLU A 458 -24.69 -79.26 31.70
CA GLU A 458 -23.51 -78.92 32.55
C GLU A 458 -23.16 -79.94 33.69
N PRO A 459 -21.99 -79.92 34.43
CA PRO A 459 -21.47 -78.71 35.13
C PRO A 459 -19.98 -78.64 35.66
N VAL A 460 -19.66 -77.46 36.27
CA VAL A 460 -18.70 -77.08 37.36
C VAL A 460 -17.14 -77.11 37.19
N ARG A 461 -16.57 -75.89 37.03
CA ARG A 461 -15.57 -75.16 37.88
C ARG A 461 -14.20 -75.80 38.25
N ALA A 462 -13.13 -75.04 37.97
CA ALA A 462 -12.14 -74.56 38.98
C ALA A 462 -11.12 -73.57 38.38
N ALA A 463 -11.10 -72.35 38.92
CA ALA A 463 -9.93 -71.45 38.97
C ALA A 463 -9.10 -71.80 40.25
N PRO A 464 -7.90 -71.25 40.59
CA PRO A 464 -7.47 -69.88 40.21
C PRO A 464 -5.93 -69.52 40.22
N VAL A 465 -5.67 -68.24 39.86
CA VAL A 465 -4.58 -67.26 40.18
C VAL A 465 -3.11 -67.44 39.73
N GLN A 466 -2.60 -66.39 39.06
CA GLN A 466 -1.44 -65.49 39.38
C GLN A 466 -0.77 -65.02 38.07
N THR A 467 -0.39 -63.77 37.81
CA THR A 467 -0.34 -62.49 38.53
C THR A 467 -0.21 -61.40 37.46
N ALA A 468 -1.06 -60.37 37.48
CA ALA A 468 -0.90 -59.18 36.63
C ALA A 468 -0.22 -58.07 37.46
N ALA A 469 0.90 -57.56 36.95
CA ALA A 469 1.56 -56.37 37.48
C ALA A 469 0.88 -55.10 36.93
N PRO A 470 0.74 -54.04 37.75
CA PRO A 470 0.14 -52.77 37.36
C PRO A 470 1.16 -51.90 36.62
N VAL A 471 0.75 -51.23 35.56
CA VAL A 471 1.48 -50.05 35.05
C VAL A 471 0.58 -48.85 35.22
N ASP A 472 1.12 -47.95 36.03
CA ASP A 472 0.53 -46.74 36.56
C ASP A 472 0.29 -45.70 35.45
N GLN A 473 -0.77 -44.92 35.65
CA GLN A 473 -1.08 -43.74 34.84
C GLN A 473 -0.24 -42.59 35.36
N ASP A 474 0.91 -42.35 34.73
CA ASP A 474 1.67 -41.11 34.95
C ASP A 474 0.89 -39.90 34.44
N LYS A 475 0.27 -39.19 35.40
CA LYS A 475 -0.11 -37.78 35.28
C LYS A 475 1.15 -36.96 35.04
N LYS A 476 1.42 -36.59 33.79
CA LYS A 476 2.33 -35.46 33.51
C LYS A 476 1.62 -34.15 33.85
N PRO A 477 2.21 -33.29 34.69
CA PRO A 477 1.70 -31.94 34.90
C PRO A 477 1.92 -31.15 33.61
N VAL A 478 0.85 -30.66 33.00
CA VAL A 478 0.97 -29.54 32.06
C VAL A 478 1.14 -28.31 32.93
N THR A 479 2.39 -27.94 33.18
CA THR A 479 2.74 -26.59 33.59
C THR A 479 2.23 -25.64 32.52
N SER A 480 1.24 -24.84 32.88
CA SER A 480 0.92 -23.62 32.17
C SER A 480 2.17 -22.74 32.18
N HIS A 481 2.90 -22.68 31.07
CA HIS A 481 3.79 -21.56 30.83
C HIS A 481 2.94 -20.33 30.60
N VAL A 482 2.57 -19.67 31.70
CA VAL A 482 2.31 -18.24 31.71
C VAL A 482 3.65 -17.62 31.31
N VAL A 483 3.75 -17.13 30.07
CA VAL A 483 4.83 -16.22 29.71
C VAL A 483 4.50 -14.93 30.44
N ASP A 484 5.14 -14.71 31.59
CA ASP A 484 5.23 -13.39 32.21
C ASP A 484 5.76 -12.44 31.14
N GLN A 485 4.93 -11.50 30.69
CA GLN A 485 5.39 -10.35 29.93
C GLN A 485 6.20 -9.46 30.88
N VAL A 486 7.47 -9.78 31.06
CA VAL A 486 8.42 -8.88 31.68
C VAL A 486 8.63 -7.72 30.72
N ALA A 487 8.27 -6.51 31.14
CA ALA A 487 8.63 -5.28 30.44
C ALA A 487 10.16 -5.13 30.47
N LEU A 488 10.82 -5.45 29.36
CA LEU A 488 12.27 -5.29 29.22
C LEU A 488 12.57 -3.86 28.78
N GLN A 489 13.37 -3.16 29.59
CA GLN A 489 13.90 -1.85 29.26
C GLN A 489 15.31 -2.02 28.68
N ALA A 490 15.52 -1.54 27.45
CA ALA A 490 16.86 -1.51 26.86
C ALA A 490 17.72 -0.45 27.58
N SER A 491 18.94 -0.83 27.96
CA SER A 491 19.96 0.11 28.43
C SER A 491 21.14 0.06 27.46
N VAL A 492 21.60 1.23 27.03
CA VAL A 492 22.76 1.35 26.15
C VAL A 492 24.01 1.38 27.02
N THR A 493 24.85 0.35 26.91
CA THR A 493 26.11 0.24 27.66
C THR A 493 27.30 0.79 26.90
N ASP A 494 27.23 0.82 25.56
CA ASP A 494 28.24 1.35 24.65
C ASP A 494 27.54 2.03 23.46
N PHE A 495 27.65 3.36 23.41
CA PHE A 495 27.02 4.17 22.39
C PHE A 495 27.73 4.06 21.03
N GLU A 496 29.06 3.86 21.01
CA GLU A 496 29.83 3.79 19.77
C GLU A 496 29.54 2.48 19.02
N ALA A 497 29.41 1.37 19.75
CA ALA A 497 28.98 0.09 19.19
C ALA A 497 27.55 0.16 18.64
N LEU A 498 26.64 0.88 19.31
CA LEU A 498 25.26 1.09 18.82
C LEU A 498 25.23 1.92 17.53
N VAL A 499 26.07 2.96 17.42
CA VAL A 499 26.21 3.76 16.20
C VAL A 499 26.73 2.91 15.04
N LYS A 500 27.72 2.02 15.27
CA LYS A 500 28.19 1.06 14.26
C LYS A 500 27.11 0.08 13.84
N ALA A 501 26.32 -0.44 14.78
CA ALA A 501 25.20 -1.32 14.48
C ALA A 501 24.13 -0.64 13.61
N VAL A 502 23.87 0.66 13.82
CA VAL A 502 22.99 1.46 12.94
C VAL A 502 23.61 1.66 11.55
N ALA A 503 24.92 1.94 11.49
CA ALA A 503 25.64 2.11 10.23
C ALA A 503 25.70 0.80 9.39
N ASP A 504 25.78 -0.34 10.06
CA ASP A 504 25.77 -1.68 9.46
C ASP A 504 24.34 -2.21 9.18
N GLY A 505 23.31 -1.38 9.40
CA GLY A 505 21.91 -1.69 9.06
C GLY A 505 21.19 -2.62 10.05
N GLN A 506 21.78 -2.89 11.21
CA GLN A 506 21.21 -3.77 12.24
C GLN A 506 20.12 -3.08 13.08
N ALA A 507 20.01 -1.74 13.00
CA ALA A 507 18.99 -0.96 13.67
C ALA A 507 18.64 0.31 12.86
N PRO A 508 17.40 0.84 12.96
CA PRO A 508 16.97 1.96 12.15
C PRO A 508 17.69 3.26 12.56
N ILE A 509 18.01 4.11 11.57
CA ILE A 509 18.70 5.39 11.77
C ILE A 509 17.97 6.35 12.72
N THR A 510 16.66 6.15 12.93
CA THR A 510 15.83 6.91 13.88
C THR A 510 16.23 6.73 15.33
N LEU A 511 17.09 5.75 15.66
CA LEU A 511 17.68 5.60 17.00
C LEU A 511 18.79 6.63 17.29
N LEU A 512 19.35 7.26 16.26
CA LEU A 512 20.34 8.33 16.39
C LEU A 512 19.62 9.68 16.30
N LEU A 513 19.48 10.35 17.45
CA LEU A 513 18.93 11.69 17.52
C LEU A 513 20.05 12.73 17.36
N VAL A 514 19.89 13.66 16.43
CA VAL A 514 20.78 14.81 16.29
C VAL A 514 20.42 15.85 17.35
N ASN A 515 21.37 16.19 18.22
CA ASN A 515 21.22 17.31 19.14
C ASN A 515 21.51 18.63 18.40
N TRP A 516 20.45 19.24 17.88
CA TRP A 516 20.52 20.49 17.12
C TRP A 516 21.09 21.64 17.95
N GLU A 517 20.77 21.73 19.25
CA GLU A 517 21.27 22.79 20.12
C GLU A 517 22.80 22.73 20.31
N ALA A 518 23.34 21.51 20.45
CA ALA A 518 24.79 21.31 20.51
C ALA A 518 25.47 21.62 19.17
N LEU A 519 24.84 21.23 18.05
CA LEU A 519 25.36 21.51 16.72
C LEU A 519 25.34 23.03 16.41
N ASP A 520 24.24 23.71 16.75
CA ASP A 520 24.11 25.17 16.60
C ASP A 520 25.12 25.92 17.47
N THR A 521 25.43 25.40 18.67
CA THR A 521 26.49 25.96 19.52
C THR A 521 27.88 25.83 18.88
N MET A 522 28.17 24.69 18.23
CA MET A 522 29.44 24.50 17.50
C MET A 522 29.52 25.41 16.27
N VAL A 523 28.41 25.59 15.54
CA VAL A 523 28.32 26.51 14.40
C VAL A 523 28.47 27.96 14.87
N ALA A 524 27.85 28.36 15.98
CA ALA A 524 27.98 29.70 16.55
C ALA A 524 29.43 30.01 17.01
N ALA A 525 30.14 28.99 17.52
CA ALA A 525 31.53 29.14 17.95
C ALA A 525 32.53 29.26 16.78
N GLN A 526 32.30 28.54 15.68
CA GLN A 526 33.22 28.47 14.54
C GLN A 526 32.80 29.35 13.34
N GLY A 527 31.57 29.86 13.35
CA GLY A 527 31.02 30.76 12.33
C GLY A 527 31.13 30.18 10.92
N ALA A 528 31.54 31.02 9.97
CA ALA A 528 31.69 30.63 8.57
C ALA A 528 32.77 29.56 8.29
N ASN A 529 33.61 29.25 9.28
CA ASN A 529 34.68 28.26 9.15
C ASN A 529 34.27 26.85 9.63
N PHE A 530 33.04 26.68 10.13
CA PHE A 530 32.54 25.37 10.55
C PHE A 530 32.41 24.41 9.35
N SER A 531 33.01 23.23 9.43
CA SER A 531 32.92 22.19 8.41
C SER A 531 32.78 20.81 9.06
N MET A 532 31.71 20.09 8.69
CA MET A 532 31.45 18.73 9.15
C MET A 532 30.76 17.95 8.03
N ALA A 533 31.15 16.68 7.84
CA ALA A 533 30.53 15.83 6.83
C ALA A 533 29.01 15.72 7.08
N GLY A 534 28.21 16.00 6.05
CA GLY A 534 26.74 15.98 6.14
C GLY A 534 26.09 17.24 6.71
N VAL A 535 26.86 18.30 7.04
CA VAL A 535 26.34 19.59 7.53
C VAL A 535 26.71 20.71 6.56
N THR A 536 25.71 21.47 6.10
CA THR A 536 25.89 22.64 5.22
C THR A 536 25.35 23.89 5.87
N LEU A 537 26.12 24.98 5.86
CA LEU A 537 25.72 26.26 6.45
C LEU A 537 24.82 27.06 5.49
N GLY A 538 23.63 27.44 5.95
CA GLY A 538 22.72 28.36 5.27
C GLY A 538 22.57 29.68 6.05
N LYS A 539 22.32 30.80 5.36
CA LYS A 539 21.97 32.05 6.04
C LYS A 539 20.57 31.90 6.67
N ALA A 540 20.49 31.93 8.00
CA ALA A 540 19.22 32.08 8.69
C ALA A 540 18.65 33.49 8.42
N ALA A 541 17.35 33.60 8.15
CA ALA A 541 16.67 34.89 8.06
C ALA A 541 16.74 35.58 9.43
N ALA A 542 17.11 36.86 9.42
CA ALA A 542 17.21 37.69 10.62
C ALA A 542 15.86 37.89 11.30
#